data_AF-A0A395V3A6-F1
#
_entry.id   AF-A0A395V3A6-F1
#
_cell.length_a   1.000
_cell.length_b   1.000
_cell.length_c   1.000
_cell.angle_alpha   90.00
_cell.angle_beta   90.00
_cell.angle_gamma   90.00
#
_symmetry.space_group_name_H-M   'P 1'
#
loop_
_entity.id
_entity.type
_entity.pdbx_description
1 polymer ?
#
loop_
_entity_poly.entity_id
_entity_poly.type
_entity_poly.pdbx_seq_one_letter_code
_entity_poly.pdbx_strand_id
1 'polypeptide(L)'
;MPLLTKAKQRTVISALRDSNVRDIEQNYNEPAKLWCNEKWITAACLRCSDQRCIRYIDAEISCGSFSDFPYERNLNVCPVDAIKWNFEKELPEIENGKCIGCGLCAARCPVGAIFKADNKMKVSAPESDDYIDLPINYENLVKHKYFVQEVDKIYWNHQFQKESDRIMEEIYEKISHYDGRSMVPNVLVRNLIIALNHECAISRAGDIYTRMDAVYSSKIKPKCSGVVEIEFGRDTLEASRGILDDIAVMHSRNNLGKKDNAALVVCLSFPNKRQGYFQVIKDIHRVLDLKIQTISLGALLLLVWNGAAVNFLSREFYVDFDNLSIRGITEFRLNRHVLLSEGKLGILEPEK
;
A
#
# COMPACT_ATOMS: atom_id res chain seq x y z
N MET A 1 34.51 15.96 10.95
CA MET A 1 33.94 16.46 9.68
C MET A 1 32.69 15.65 9.37
N PRO A 2 31.47 16.17 9.58
CA PRO A 2 30.29 15.42 9.19
C PRO A 2 30.25 15.39 7.67
N LEU A 3 30.24 14.17 7.12
CA LEU A 3 30.06 13.88 5.71
C LEU A 3 28.92 14.75 5.14
N LEU A 4 29.27 15.68 4.25
CA LEU A 4 28.33 16.37 3.37
C LEU A 4 27.77 15.34 2.38
N THR A 5 26.91 14.43 2.83
CA THR A 5 26.36 13.36 1.98
C THR A 5 25.06 13.81 1.35
N LYS A 6 25.11 14.31 0.10
CA LYS A 6 24.06 14.45 -0.94
C LYS A 6 22.67 15.05 -0.62
N ALA A 7 22.24 15.14 0.63
CA ALA A 7 21.02 15.82 1.08
C ALA A 7 21.14 17.36 1.03
N LYS A 8 22.22 17.90 0.46
CA LYS A 8 22.55 19.33 0.41
C LYS A 8 22.26 20.01 -0.94
N GLN A 9 21.57 19.33 -1.88
CA GLN A 9 21.29 19.89 -3.21
C GLN A 9 19.87 20.43 -3.40
N ARG A 10 18.96 20.21 -2.46
CA ARG A 10 17.62 20.77 -2.56
C ARG A 10 17.62 22.20 -2.03
N THR A 11 17.13 23.13 -2.83
CA THR A 11 17.10 24.55 -2.50
C THR A 11 15.69 25.07 -2.26
N VAL A 12 14.67 24.35 -2.72
CA VAL A 12 13.30 24.86 -2.78
C VAL A 12 12.27 23.87 -2.24
N ILE A 13 11.22 24.44 -1.66
CA ILE A 13 9.91 23.81 -1.47
C ILE A 13 8.87 24.64 -2.21
N SER A 14 7.73 24.04 -2.58
CA SER A 14 6.61 24.79 -3.14
C SER A 14 5.50 24.89 -2.09
N ALA A 15 4.85 26.04 -2.04
CA ALA A 15 3.73 26.31 -1.15
C ALA A 15 2.58 26.91 -1.94
N LEU A 16 1.36 26.63 -1.50
CA LEU A 16 0.20 27.37 -1.99
C LEU A 16 0.28 28.82 -1.49
N ARG A 17 -0.08 29.77 -2.37
CA ARG A 17 -0.30 31.16 -1.95
C ARG A 17 -1.41 31.26 -0.93
N ASP A 18 -2.44 30.43 -1.08
CA ASP A 18 -3.48 30.26 -0.09
C ASP A 18 -3.35 28.92 0.64
N SER A 19 -3.01 28.98 1.93
CA SER A 19 -2.76 27.78 2.72
C SER A 19 -4.02 27.18 3.37
N ASN A 20 -5.21 27.73 3.15
CA ASN A 20 -6.45 27.29 3.80
C ASN A 20 -7.19 26.24 2.96
N VAL A 21 -6.58 25.07 2.79
CA VAL A 21 -7.24 23.93 2.13
C VAL A 21 -8.34 23.42 3.05
N ARG A 22 -9.57 23.36 2.53
CA ARG A 22 -10.75 22.88 3.29
C ARG A 22 -11.29 21.56 2.78
N ASP A 23 -11.00 21.22 1.52
CA ASP A 23 -11.46 19.98 0.90
C ASP A 23 -10.49 19.55 -0.21
N ILE A 24 -10.49 18.26 -0.52
CA ILE A 24 -9.67 17.64 -1.55
C ILE A 24 -10.52 16.65 -2.33
N GLU A 25 -10.57 16.83 -3.65
CA GLU A 25 -11.24 15.91 -4.56
C GLU A 25 -10.25 15.40 -5.60
N GLN A 26 -10.34 14.13 -5.97
CA GLN A 26 -9.56 13.60 -7.07
C GLN A 26 -10.46 12.82 -8.01
N ASN A 27 -10.39 13.16 -9.30
CA ASN A 27 -10.93 12.32 -10.35
C ASN A 27 -9.88 11.33 -10.81
N TYR A 28 -10.34 10.17 -11.27
CA TYR A 28 -9.46 9.19 -11.88
C TYR A 28 -8.62 9.76 -13.02
N ASN A 29 -7.35 9.39 -12.99
CA ASN A 29 -6.37 9.72 -14.02
C ASN A 29 -6.00 11.21 -14.11
N GLU A 30 -6.30 11.98 -13.06
CA GLU A 30 -5.98 13.40 -12.95
C GLU A 30 -5.31 13.69 -11.58
N PRO A 31 -4.53 14.77 -11.46
CA PRO A 31 -4.15 15.25 -10.13
C PRO A 31 -5.39 15.64 -9.33
N ALA A 32 -5.29 15.62 -8.01
CA ALA A 32 -6.35 16.11 -7.16
C ALA A 32 -6.59 17.62 -7.37
N LYS A 33 -7.70 18.10 -6.84
CA LYS A 33 -8.05 19.52 -6.72
C LYS A 33 -8.21 19.85 -5.25
N LEU A 34 -7.76 21.04 -4.87
CA LEU A 34 -7.79 21.55 -3.51
C LEU A 34 -8.79 22.70 -3.45
N TRP A 35 -9.73 22.67 -2.50
CA TRP A 35 -10.65 23.79 -2.27
C TRP A 35 -10.01 24.80 -1.32
N CYS A 36 -9.63 25.96 -1.86
CA CYS A 36 -8.98 27.05 -1.13
C CYS A 36 -9.65 28.38 -1.48
N ASN A 37 -10.04 29.18 -0.49
CA ASN A 37 -10.69 30.50 -0.69
C ASN A 37 -11.74 30.54 -1.80
N GLU A 38 -12.76 29.69 -1.69
CA GLU A 38 -13.91 29.68 -2.60
C GLU A 38 -13.56 29.34 -4.07
N LYS A 39 -12.37 28.78 -4.32
CA LYS A 39 -11.98 28.24 -5.62
C LYS A 39 -11.35 26.85 -5.53
N TRP A 40 -11.56 26.06 -6.57
CA TRP A 40 -10.81 24.83 -6.80
C TRP A 40 -9.52 25.14 -7.54
N ILE A 41 -8.40 24.69 -7.00
CA ILE A 41 -7.09 24.78 -7.63
C ILE A 41 -6.55 23.37 -7.89
N THR A 42 -5.84 23.18 -8.99
CA THR A 42 -5.20 21.90 -9.30
C THR A 42 -4.05 21.64 -8.32
N ALA A 43 -4.01 20.44 -7.75
CA ALA A 43 -2.93 20.02 -6.88
C ALA A 43 -1.63 19.85 -7.65
N ALA A 44 -0.53 20.31 -7.06
CA ALA A 44 0.80 20.18 -7.60
C ALA A 44 1.81 19.75 -6.53
N CYS A 45 2.96 19.24 -6.98
CA CYS A 45 3.99 18.75 -6.09
C CYS A 45 4.51 19.89 -5.22
N LEU A 46 4.33 19.78 -3.91
CA LEU A 46 4.82 20.76 -2.94
C LEU A 46 6.34 20.70 -2.72
N ARG A 47 7.04 19.81 -3.45
CA ARG A 47 8.47 19.54 -3.27
C ARG A 47 8.76 19.28 -1.78
N CYS A 48 8.02 18.36 -1.16
CA CYS A 48 8.05 18.19 0.30
C CYS A 48 9.47 17.94 0.82
N SER A 49 9.83 18.56 1.94
CA SER A 49 11.12 18.29 2.60
C SER A 49 11.19 16.84 3.08
N ASP A 50 10.11 16.37 3.69
CA ASP A 50 9.81 14.98 3.97
C ASP A 50 9.21 14.31 2.72
N GLN A 51 10.03 13.57 1.98
CA GLN A 51 9.67 12.96 0.69
C GLN A 51 8.86 11.68 0.88
N ARG A 52 7.69 11.78 1.51
CA ARG A 52 6.83 10.64 1.85
C ARG A 52 6.43 9.80 0.64
N CYS A 53 6.38 10.36 -0.57
CA CYS A 53 6.09 9.60 -1.79
C CYS A 53 7.24 8.70 -2.28
N ILE A 54 8.47 8.92 -1.79
CA ILE A 54 9.68 8.18 -2.19
C ILE A 54 10.14 7.26 -1.05
N ARG A 55 10.08 7.73 0.21
CA ARG A 55 10.68 7.05 1.35
C ARG A 55 9.76 7.04 2.58
N TYR A 56 9.78 5.93 3.31
CA TYR A 56 9.24 5.79 4.66
C TYR A 56 10.28 6.21 5.70
N ILE A 57 9.82 6.64 6.87
CA ILE A 57 10.67 6.65 8.07
C ILE A 57 10.67 5.26 8.72
N ASP A 58 11.70 4.96 9.52
CA ASP A 58 11.88 3.64 10.14
C ASP A 58 10.67 3.20 10.99
N ALA A 59 10.06 4.13 11.73
CA ALA A 59 8.87 3.87 12.53
C ALA A 59 7.63 3.47 11.70
N GLU A 60 7.55 3.86 10.42
CA GLU A 60 6.39 3.51 9.56
C GLU A 60 6.44 2.06 9.05
N ILE A 61 7.62 1.44 9.04
CA ILE A 61 7.83 0.06 8.54
C ILE A 61 8.06 -0.95 9.67
N SER A 62 8.01 -0.49 10.91
CA SER A 62 7.96 -1.33 12.11
C SER A 62 6.52 -1.65 12.50
N CYS A 63 6.32 -2.68 13.32
CA CYS A 63 5.02 -2.98 13.92
C CYS A 63 5.14 -2.92 15.45
N GLY A 64 4.58 -1.86 16.05
CA GLY A 64 4.74 -1.57 17.48
C GLY A 64 4.09 -2.61 18.40
N SER A 65 3.06 -3.31 17.90
CA SER A 65 2.47 -4.48 18.58
C SER A 65 3.42 -5.68 18.68
N PHE A 66 4.49 -5.70 17.89
CA PHE A 66 5.50 -6.76 17.86
C PHE A 66 6.91 -6.16 17.92
N SER A 67 7.22 -5.49 19.03
CA SER A 67 8.49 -4.75 19.21
C SER A 67 9.75 -5.59 19.01
N ASP A 68 9.67 -6.89 19.29
CA ASP A 68 10.80 -7.83 19.18
C ASP A 68 10.90 -8.49 17.79
N PHE A 69 10.01 -8.16 16.86
CA PHE A 69 10.02 -8.71 15.52
C PHE A 69 11.15 -8.08 14.67
N PRO A 70 12.15 -8.85 14.24
CA PRO A 70 13.25 -8.36 13.42
C PRO A 70 12.76 -8.10 11.99
N TYR A 71 12.76 -6.83 11.59
CA TYR A 71 12.20 -6.42 10.29
C TYR A 71 13.23 -5.93 9.28
N GLU A 72 12.91 -6.11 8.00
CA GLU A 72 13.71 -5.60 6.88
C GLU A 72 13.63 -4.06 6.79
N ARG A 73 14.80 -3.41 6.75
CA ARG A 73 14.92 -1.94 6.73
C ARG A 73 14.95 -1.36 5.32
N ASN A 74 14.10 -1.89 4.44
CA ASN A 74 13.85 -1.28 3.14
C ASN A 74 12.87 -0.12 3.30
N LEU A 75 13.37 1.11 3.24
CA LEU A 75 12.59 2.34 3.42
C LEU A 75 11.96 2.85 2.12
N ASN A 76 12.10 2.16 0.99
CA ASN A 76 11.54 2.62 -0.27
C ASN A 76 10.01 2.46 -0.29
N VAL A 77 9.33 3.50 -0.76
CA VAL A 77 7.89 3.44 -1.06
C VAL A 77 7.65 2.62 -2.32
N CYS A 78 8.46 2.87 -3.35
CA CYS A 78 8.39 2.11 -4.59
C CYS A 78 9.16 0.79 -4.42
N PRO A 79 8.50 -0.38 -4.53
CA PRO A 79 9.16 -1.67 -4.33
C PRO A 79 10.21 -1.97 -5.42
N VAL A 80 10.10 -1.32 -6.58
CA VAL A 80 10.95 -1.52 -7.77
C VAL A 80 11.86 -0.32 -8.07
N ASP A 81 12.03 0.60 -7.11
CA ASP A 81 12.94 1.77 -7.21
C ASP A 81 12.71 2.65 -8.47
N ALA A 82 11.45 2.76 -8.91
CA ALA A 82 11.08 3.49 -10.12
C ALA A 82 10.81 4.99 -9.92
N ILE A 83 10.86 5.51 -8.68
CA ILE A 83 10.68 6.94 -8.38
C ILE A 83 11.89 7.47 -7.62
N LYS A 84 12.47 8.58 -8.11
CA LYS A 84 13.63 9.23 -7.49
C LYS A 84 13.47 10.73 -7.52
N TRP A 85 14.24 11.43 -6.70
CA TRP A 85 14.31 12.89 -6.78
C TRP A 85 15.19 13.31 -7.95
N ASN A 86 14.66 14.11 -8.88
CA ASN A 86 15.44 14.77 -9.91
C ASN A 86 15.96 16.11 -9.36
N PHE A 87 17.28 16.24 -9.25
CA PHE A 87 17.93 17.43 -8.68
C PHE A 87 17.98 18.62 -9.63
N GLU A 88 17.86 18.41 -10.95
CA GLU A 88 17.84 19.50 -11.93
C GLU A 88 16.46 20.17 -11.98
N LYS A 89 15.40 19.36 -11.97
CA LYS A 89 14.00 19.83 -11.97
C LYS A 89 13.46 20.17 -10.58
N GLU A 90 14.19 19.78 -9.53
CA GLU A 90 13.75 19.79 -8.13
C GLU A 90 12.35 19.16 -7.93
N LEU A 91 12.09 18.05 -8.60
CA LEU A 91 10.81 17.32 -8.56
C LEU A 91 11.05 15.80 -8.53
N PRO A 92 10.12 15.01 -7.96
CA PRO A 92 10.12 13.57 -8.13
C PRO A 92 9.97 13.19 -9.60
N GLU A 93 10.76 12.25 -10.07
CA GLU A 93 10.73 11.71 -11.43
C GLU A 93 10.47 10.21 -11.40
N ILE A 94 9.54 9.75 -12.24
CA ILE A 94 9.12 8.35 -12.31
C ILE A 94 9.62 7.72 -13.61
N GLU A 95 10.48 6.72 -13.49
CA GLU A 95 10.96 5.89 -14.58
C GLU A 95 9.87 4.88 -14.97
N ASN A 96 8.97 5.31 -15.86
CA ASN A 96 7.79 4.53 -16.23
C ASN A 96 8.09 3.16 -16.88
N GLY A 97 9.30 2.96 -17.41
CA GLY A 97 9.76 1.65 -17.91
C GLY A 97 9.94 0.61 -16.79
N LYS A 98 10.35 1.04 -15.59
CA LYS A 98 10.44 0.17 -14.39
C LYS A 98 9.17 0.16 -13.55
N CYS A 99 8.39 1.23 -13.63
CA CYS A 99 7.18 1.39 -12.81
C CYS A 99 6.16 0.27 -13.08
N ILE A 100 5.78 -0.43 -12.01
CA ILE A 100 4.73 -1.46 -12.04
C ILE A 100 3.31 -0.91 -11.86
N GLY A 101 3.13 0.41 -11.76
CA GLY A 101 1.79 1.01 -11.66
C GLY A 101 1.03 0.76 -10.35
N CYS A 102 1.69 0.31 -9.28
CA CYS A 102 1.02 0.05 -7.99
C CYS A 102 0.45 1.31 -7.31
N GLY A 103 1.06 2.47 -7.56
CA GLY A 103 0.60 3.77 -7.10
C GLY A 103 0.74 4.06 -5.61
N LEU A 104 1.58 3.30 -4.88
CA LEU A 104 1.96 3.60 -3.49
C LEU A 104 2.52 5.02 -3.32
N CYS A 105 3.24 5.54 -4.31
CA CYS A 105 3.73 6.92 -4.30
C CYS A 105 2.59 7.95 -4.36
N ALA A 106 1.52 7.65 -5.11
CA ALA A 106 0.33 8.49 -5.21
C ALA A 106 -0.50 8.46 -3.92
N ALA A 107 -0.71 7.26 -3.35
CA ALA A 107 -1.40 7.07 -2.08
C ALA A 107 -0.72 7.78 -0.89
N ARG A 108 0.58 8.13 -1.00
CA ARG A 108 1.34 8.85 0.02
C ARG A 108 1.49 10.34 -0.24
N CYS A 109 0.98 10.85 -1.37
CA CYS A 109 1.06 12.27 -1.69
C CYS A 109 -0.05 13.02 -0.92
N PRO A 110 0.28 13.91 0.03
CA PRO A 110 -0.72 14.53 0.90
C PRO A 110 -1.74 15.37 0.13
N VAL A 111 -1.34 15.90 -1.03
CA VAL A 111 -2.19 16.74 -1.88
C VAL A 111 -2.61 16.06 -3.18
N GLY A 112 -2.28 14.79 -3.42
CA GLY A 112 -2.69 14.09 -4.65
C GLY A 112 -2.07 14.61 -5.95
N ALA A 113 -0.82 15.09 -5.90
CA ALA A 113 -0.11 15.57 -7.09
C ALA A 113 0.44 14.45 -8.00
N ILE A 114 0.39 13.19 -7.58
CA ILE A 114 0.86 12.04 -8.37
C ILE A 114 -0.35 11.25 -8.86
N PHE A 115 -0.42 10.98 -10.16
CA PHE A 115 -1.58 10.37 -10.80
C PHE A 115 -1.18 9.52 -12.01
N LYS A 116 -2.10 8.70 -12.53
CA LYS A 116 -1.86 7.91 -13.75
C LYS A 116 -2.59 8.51 -14.94
N ALA A 117 -1.88 8.95 -15.97
CA ALA A 117 -2.50 9.38 -17.23
C ALA A 117 -1.70 8.82 -18.41
N ASP A 118 -2.39 8.51 -19.52
CA ASP A 118 -1.77 7.92 -20.72
C ASP A 118 -0.94 6.67 -20.42
N ASN A 119 -1.46 5.85 -19.50
CA ASN A 119 -0.81 4.63 -19.01
C ASN A 119 0.54 4.83 -18.31
N LYS A 120 0.83 6.06 -17.86
CA LYS A 120 2.06 6.41 -17.16
C LYS A 120 1.73 7.11 -15.85
N MET A 121 2.53 6.84 -14.82
CA MET A 121 2.51 7.64 -13.60
C MET A 121 3.18 8.99 -13.90
N LYS A 122 2.52 10.07 -13.48
CA LYS A 122 2.94 11.46 -13.67
C LYS A 122 2.93 12.21 -12.34
N VAL A 123 3.69 13.29 -12.30
CA VAL A 123 3.74 14.23 -11.18
C VAL A 123 3.29 15.60 -11.71
N SER A 124 2.27 16.17 -11.09
CA SER A 124 1.80 17.53 -11.39
C SER A 124 2.82 18.55 -10.88
N ALA A 125 3.37 19.35 -11.78
CA ALA A 125 4.35 20.39 -11.44
C ALA A 125 3.64 21.68 -10.99
N PRO A 126 4.20 22.44 -10.03
CA PRO A 126 3.60 23.67 -9.51
C PRO A 126 3.87 24.85 -10.46
N GLU A 127 3.32 24.79 -11.67
CA GLU A 127 3.53 25.78 -12.73
C GLU A 127 2.51 26.91 -12.73
N SER A 128 1.39 26.78 -12.00
CA SER A 128 0.36 27.83 -11.92
C SER A 128 0.73 28.93 -10.93
N ASP A 129 0.12 30.10 -11.11
CA ASP A 129 0.27 31.24 -10.20
C ASP A 129 -0.29 30.99 -8.79
N ASP A 130 -0.98 29.87 -8.56
CA ASP A 130 -1.47 29.48 -7.23
C ASP A 130 -0.34 29.02 -6.29
N TYR A 131 0.82 28.67 -6.86
CA TYR A 131 1.98 28.19 -6.13
C TYR A 131 3.10 29.23 -6.08
N ILE A 132 3.89 29.15 -5.02
CA ILE A 132 5.14 29.88 -4.88
C ILE A 132 6.26 28.93 -4.50
N ASP A 133 7.42 29.19 -5.07
CA ASP A 133 8.66 28.57 -4.66
C ASP A 133 9.27 29.34 -3.50
N LEU A 134 9.61 28.62 -2.43
CA LEU A 134 10.17 29.15 -1.21
C LEU A 134 11.54 28.50 -0.97
N PRO A 135 12.57 29.29 -0.59
CA PRO A 135 13.87 28.72 -0.26
C PRO A 135 13.77 27.86 1.00
N ILE A 136 14.56 26.78 1.03
CA ILE A 136 14.67 25.93 2.22
C ILE A 136 15.41 26.69 3.31
N ASN A 137 14.68 27.07 4.35
CA ASN A 137 15.17 27.58 5.62
C ASN A 137 14.26 27.07 6.76
N TYR A 138 14.68 27.24 8.00
CA TYR A 138 13.95 26.72 9.16
C TYR A 138 12.48 27.19 9.19
N GLU A 139 12.23 28.49 8.99
CA GLU A 139 10.89 29.07 9.05
C GLU A 139 9.95 28.47 7.98
N ASN A 140 10.41 28.40 6.73
CA ASN A 140 9.63 27.86 5.62
C ASN A 140 9.37 26.36 5.80
N LEU A 141 10.34 25.60 6.31
CA LEU A 141 10.15 24.18 6.60
C LEU A 141 9.12 23.92 7.70
N VAL A 142 9.10 24.77 8.74
CA VAL A 142 8.10 24.67 9.82
C VAL A 142 6.70 24.97 9.28
N LYS A 143 6.53 26.05 8.52
CA LYS A 143 5.24 26.40 7.89
C LYS A 143 4.75 25.30 6.95
N HIS A 144 5.66 24.76 6.13
CA HIS A 144 5.33 23.67 5.22
C HIS A 144 4.93 22.38 5.94
N LYS A 145 5.64 22.02 7.01
CA LYS A 145 5.27 20.85 7.82
C LYS A 145 3.89 21.02 8.44
N TYR A 146 3.59 22.20 9.00
CA TYR A 146 2.27 22.51 9.55
C TYR A 146 1.18 22.42 8.48
N PHE A 147 1.42 23.00 7.30
CA PHE A 147 0.49 22.91 6.18
C PHE A 147 0.17 21.46 5.80
N VAL A 148 1.20 20.62 5.63
CA VAL A 148 1.02 19.19 5.32
C VAL A 148 0.24 18.48 6.43
N GLN A 149 0.49 18.80 7.70
CA GLN A 149 -0.25 18.24 8.83
C GLN A 149 -1.74 18.64 8.86
N GLU A 150 -2.09 19.86 8.43
CA GLU A 150 -3.50 20.26 8.30
C GLU A 150 -4.16 19.54 7.13
N VAL A 151 -3.48 19.43 5.99
CA VAL A 151 -3.94 18.66 4.81
C VAL A 151 -4.17 17.19 5.17
N ASP A 152 -3.27 16.57 5.94
CA ASP A 152 -3.39 15.17 6.39
C ASP A 152 -4.65 14.90 7.24
N LYS A 153 -5.29 15.94 7.81
CA LYS A 153 -6.55 15.81 8.58
C LYS A 153 -7.78 15.78 7.69
N ILE A 154 -7.66 16.20 6.43
CA ILE A 154 -8.77 16.23 5.48
C ILE A 154 -8.94 14.81 4.95
N TYR A 155 -10.14 14.26 5.13
CA TYR A 155 -10.48 12.97 4.54
C TYR A 155 -10.76 13.15 3.05
N TRP A 156 -10.13 12.33 2.20
CA TRP A 156 -10.44 12.29 0.77
C TRP A 156 -10.10 10.94 0.16
N ASN A 157 -10.80 10.60 -0.92
CA ASN A 157 -10.61 9.34 -1.63
C ASN A 157 -9.49 9.49 -2.67
N HIS A 158 -8.44 8.68 -2.55
CA HIS A 158 -7.26 8.72 -3.40
C HIS A 158 -7.52 8.07 -4.77
N GLN A 159 -8.30 8.71 -5.63
CA GLN A 159 -8.70 8.15 -6.94
C GLN A 159 -7.69 8.44 -8.04
N PHE A 160 -6.43 8.07 -7.87
CA PHE A 160 -5.37 8.46 -8.83
C PHE A 160 -5.34 7.60 -10.11
N GLN A 161 -5.95 6.40 -10.10
CA GLN A 161 -6.15 5.54 -11.26
C GLN A 161 -7.40 4.66 -11.11
N LYS A 162 -8.12 4.45 -12.21
CA LYS A 162 -9.28 3.55 -12.24
C LYS A 162 -8.86 2.18 -12.78
N GLU A 163 -9.38 1.10 -12.20
CA GLU A 163 -9.07 -0.24 -12.67
C GLU A 163 -9.75 -0.56 -14.02
N SER A 164 -9.12 -1.47 -14.75
CA SER A 164 -9.66 -2.15 -15.91
C SER A 164 -8.87 -3.44 -16.12
N ASP A 165 -9.45 -4.40 -16.84
CA ASP A 165 -8.76 -5.65 -17.20
C ASP A 165 -7.35 -5.39 -17.76
N ARG A 166 -7.24 -4.46 -18.73
CA ARG A 166 -5.96 -4.10 -19.36
C ARG A 166 -4.94 -3.55 -18.36
N ILE A 167 -5.36 -2.67 -17.47
CA ILE A 167 -4.47 -2.09 -16.46
C ILE A 167 -3.96 -3.20 -15.53
N MET A 168 -4.83 -4.10 -15.10
CA MET A 168 -4.43 -5.19 -14.21
C MET A 168 -3.52 -6.19 -14.92
N GLU A 169 -3.75 -6.51 -16.20
CA GLU A 169 -2.88 -7.37 -17.01
C GLU A 169 -1.46 -6.81 -17.08
N GLU A 170 -1.30 -5.52 -17.39
CA GLU A 170 0.02 -4.88 -17.47
C GLU A 170 0.75 -4.88 -16.12
N ILE A 171 0.02 -4.69 -15.02
CA ILE A 171 0.57 -4.74 -13.67
C ILE A 171 1.05 -6.16 -13.35
N TYR A 172 0.22 -7.17 -13.62
CA TYR A 172 0.52 -8.58 -13.36
C TYR A 172 1.67 -9.09 -14.24
N GLU A 173 1.72 -8.68 -15.51
CA GLU A 173 2.85 -8.97 -16.40
C GLU A 173 4.16 -8.45 -15.81
N LYS A 174 4.20 -7.17 -15.39
CA LYS A 174 5.40 -6.59 -14.79
C LYS A 174 5.78 -7.25 -13.46
N ILE A 175 4.82 -7.62 -12.63
CA ILE A 175 5.08 -8.29 -11.35
C ILE A 175 5.58 -9.72 -11.56
N SER A 176 5.14 -10.42 -12.61
CA SER A 176 5.58 -11.79 -12.90
C SER A 176 7.09 -11.92 -13.16
N HIS A 177 7.78 -10.81 -13.44
CA HIS A 177 9.24 -10.75 -13.59
C HIS A 177 9.98 -10.78 -12.25
N TYR A 178 9.27 -10.63 -11.12
CA TYR A 178 9.83 -10.71 -9.78
C TYR A 178 9.36 -12.04 -9.16
N ASP A 179 10.23 -13.04 -9.20
CA ASP A 179 9.98 -14.34 -8.58
C ASP A 179 10.17 -14.30 -7.06
N GLY A 180 9.88 -15.42 -6.38
CA GLY A 180 9.99 -15.56 -4.92
C GLY A 180 11.40 -15.41 -4.34
N ARG A 181 12.45 -15.19 -5.16
CA ARG A 181 13.79 -14.83 -4.66
C ARG A 181 13.95 -13.33 -4.47
N SER A 182 13.04 -12.54 -5.04
CA SER A 182 12.99 -11.10 -4.88
C SER A 182 12.23 -10.70 -3.61
N MET A 183 12.67 -9.64 -2.94
CA MET A 183 11.90 -9.01 -1.85
C MET A 183 10.82 -8.04 -2.34
N VAL A 184 10.69 -7.88 -3.66
CA VAL A 184 9.68 -6.99 -4.27
C VAL A 184 8.25 -7.35 -3.83
N PRO A 185 7.81 -8.62 -3.84
CA PRO A 185 6.50 -9.01 -3.32
C PRO A 185 6.29 -8.58 -1.86
N ASN A 186 7.22 -8.92 -0.96
CA ASN A 186 7.10 -8.62 0.47
C ASN A 186 7.07 -7.11 0.72
N VAL A 187 7.94 -6.34 0.07
CA VAL A 187 7.96 -4.87 0.17
C VAL A 187 6.67 -4.25 -0.38
N LEU A 188 6.17 -4.75 -1.52
CA LEU A 188 4.93 -4.28 -2.12
C LEU A 188 3.73 -4.51 -1.19
N VAL A 189 3.56 -5.73 -0.69
CA VAL A 189 2.46 -6.10 0.21
C VAL A 189 2.53 -5.33 1.52
N ARG A 190 3.71 -5.24 2.15
CA ARG A 190 3.92 -4.42 3.35
C ARG A 190 3.45 -2.98 3.14
N ASN A 191 3.91 -2.36 2.04
CA ASN A 191 3.60 -0.97 1.76
C ASN A 191 2.11 -0.77 1.44
N LEU A 192 1.45 -1.74 0.81
CA LEU A 192 -0.01 -1.73 0.57
C LEU A 192 -0.78 -1.84 1.89
N ILE A 193 -0.39 -2.74 2.79
CA ILE A 193 -1.00 -2.87 4.12
C ILE A 193 -0.81 -1.58 4.93
N ILE A 194 0.36 -0.94 4.85
CA ILE A 194 0.59 0.39 5.47
C ILE A 194 -0.34 1.45 4.87
N ALA A 195 -0.51 1.47 3.54
CA ALA A 195 -1.42 2.40 2.87
C ALA A 195 -2.89 2.19 3.27
N LEU A 196 -3.27 0.99 3.73
CA LEU A 196 -4.60 0.68 4.28
C LEU A 196 -4.73 1.00 5.78
N ASN A 197 -3.86 1.85 6.33
CA ASN A 197 -3.86 2.29 7.73
C ASN A 197 -3.54 1.18 8.76
N HIS A 198 -2.63 0.29 8.41
CA HIS A 198 -2.03 -0.65 9.35
C HIS A 198 -0.55 -0.32 9.58
N GLU A 199 0.02 -0.78 10.68
CA GLU A 199 1.47 -0.97 10.81
C GLU A 199 1.79 -2.34 10.21
N CYS A 200 2.87 -2.46 9.45
CA CYS A 200 3.27 -3.73 8.86
C CYS A 200 4.79 -3.83 8.77
N ALA A 201 5.33 -4.94 9.25
CA ALA A 201 6.74 -5.26 9.22
C ALA A 201 6.93 -6.59 8.49
N ILE A 202 7.89 -6.65 7.56
CA ILE A 202 8.30 -7.90 6.90
C ILE A 202 9.57 -8.42 7.56
N SER A 203 9.73 -9.74 7.62
CA SER A 203 10.94 -10.36 8.18
C SER A 203 12.20 -9.92 7.43
N ARG A 204 13.29 -9.87 8.17
CA ARG A 204 14.60 -9.55 7.62
C ARG A 204 15.11 -10.69 6.73
N ALA A 205 15.67 -10.35 5.57
CA ALA A 205 16.28 -11.35 4.70
C ALA A 205 17.42 -12.09 5.41
N GLY A 206 17.37 -13.43 5.42
CA GLY A 206 18.37 -14.29 6.05
C GLY A 206 18.17 -14.54 7.55
N ASP A 207 17.07 -14.08 8.15
CA ASP A 207 16.70 -14.46 9.52
C ASP A 207 16.10 -15.88 9.54
N ILE A 208 16.68 -16.77 10.34
CA ILE A 208 16.22 -18.16 10.51
C ILE A 208 15.31 -18.33 11.73
N TYR A 209 15.25 -17.33 12.62
CA TYR A 209 14.48 -17.38 13.87
C TYR A 209 13.03 -16.96 13.67
N THR A 210 12.77 -16.03 12.75
CA THR A 210 11.44 -15.61 12.32
C THR A 210 11.24 -16.00 10.86
N ARG A 211 10.50 -17.09 10.64
CA ARG A 211 10.18 -17.60 9.29
C ARG A 211 8.95 -16.95 8.66
N MET A 212 8.24 -16.12 9.42
CA MET A 212 7.07 -15.38 8.95
C MET A 212 7.44 -14.46 7.80
N ASP A 213 6.55 -14.24 6.83
CA ASP A 213 6.78 -13.21 5.83
C ASP A 213 6.58 -11.80 6.41
N ALA A 214 5.50 -11.60 7.17
CA ALA A 214 5.19 -10.34 7.81
C ALA A 214 4.27 -10.45 9.03
N VAL A 215 4.24 -9.37 9.81
CA VAL A 215 3.26 -9.12 10.87
C VAL A 215 2.64 -7.74 10.70
N TYR A 216 1.39 -7.58 11.12
CA TYR A 216 0.70 -6.30 11.06
C TYR A 216 -0.13 -6.01 12.31
N SER A 217 -0.42 -4.74 12.53
CA SER A 217 -1.39 -4.29 13.53
C SER A 217 -2.19 -3.09 13.03
N SER A 218 -3.51 -3.12 13.26
CA SER A 218 -4.41 -2.06 12.82
C SER A 218 -4.21 -0.75 13.59
N LYS A 219 -4.12 0.37 12.85
CA LYS A 219 -4.25 1.72 13.42
C LYS A 219 -5.71 2.13 13.58
N ILE A 220 -6.63 1.39 12.94
CA ILE A 220 -8.09 1.58 13.02
C ILE A 220 -8.63 0.84 14.25
N LYS A 221 -9.55 1.47 14.99
CA LYS A 221 -10.26 0.81 16.11
C LYS A 221 -11.49 0.02 15.60
N PRO A 222 -11.82 -1.13 16.21
CA PRO A 222 -11.05 -1.86 17.22
C PRO A 222 -9.72 -2.38 16.66
N LYS A 223 -8.67 -2.40 17.49
CA LYS A 223 -7.35 -2.89 17.09
C LYS A 223 -7.42 -4.39 16.84
N CYS A 224 -6.69 -4.84 15.83
CA CYS A 224 -6.38 -6.23 15.57
C CYS A 224 -4.93 -6.34 15.14
N SER A 225 -4.39 -7.55 15.21
CA SER A 225 -3.05 -7.85 14.74
C SER A 225 -3.00 -9.28 14.24
N GLY A 226 -2.08 -9.56 13.33
CA GLY A 226 -1.94 -10.89 12.80
C GLY A 226 -0.65 -11.10 12.03
N VAL A 227 -0.42 -12.36 11.72
CA VAL A 227 0.63 -12.79 10.79
C VAL A 227 0.13 -12.64 9.36
N VAL A 228 1.07 -12.41 8.44
CA VAL A 228 0.83 -12.30 7.01
C VAL A 228 1.76 -13.27 6.29
N GLU A 229 1.18 -14.16 5.50
CA GLU A 229 1.89 -15.05 4.57
C GLU A 229 1.76 -14.49 3.15
N ILE A 230 2.85 -14.41 2.39
CA ILE A 230 2.89 -13.76 1.07
C ILE A 230 3.30 -14.79 0.01
N GLU A 231 2.32 -15.30 -0.74
CA GLU A 231 2.52 -16.37 -1.73
C GLU A 231 2.27 -15.87 -3.16
N PHE A 232 3.34 -15.48 -3.85
CA PHE A 232 3.29 -15.05 -5.25
C PHE A 232 3.72 -16.14 -6.24
N GLY A 233 4.11 -17.31 -5.74
CA GLY A 233 4.43 -18.49 -6.51
C GLY A 233 3.20 -19.30 -6.91
N ARG A 234 3.46 -20.54 -7.35
CA ARG A 234 2.43 -21.44 -7.89
C ARG A 234 1.90 -22.42 -6.84
N ASP A 235 2.61 -22.61 -5.73
CA ASP A 235 2.26 -23.58 -4.70
C ASP A 235 1.52 -22.91 -3.54
N THR A 236 0.21 -22.76 -3.73
CA THR A 236 -0.65 -22.10 -2.76
C THR A 236 -0.92 -22.96 -1.53
N LEU A 237 -0.61 -24.26 -1.56
CA LEU A 237 -0.76 -25.13 -0.39
C LEU A 237 0.32 -24.86 0.65
N GLU A 238 1.52 -24.45 0.23
CA GLU A 238 2.59 -24.04 1.15
C GLU A 238 2.13 -22.86 2.03
N ALA A 239 1.46 -21.87 1.44
CA ALA A 239 0.91 -20.73 2.18
C ALA A 239 -0.01 -21.12 3.34
N SER A 240 -0.86 -22.14 3.14
CA SER A 240 -1.77 -22.63 4.19
C SER A 240 -1.04 -23.30 5.36
N ARG A 241 0.14 -23.88 5.10
CA ARG A 241 0.98 -24.48 6.15
C ARG A 241 1.81 -23.41 6.85
N GLY A 242 2.45 -22.52 6.08
CA GLY A 242 3.23 -21.40 6.59
C GLY A 242 2.43 -20.54 7.56
N ILE A 243 1.23 -20.12 7.15
CA ILE A 243 0.37 -19.30 8.02
C ILE A 243 -0.05 -20.02 9.31
N LEU A 244 -0.23 -21.34 9.31
CA LEU A 244 -0.56 -22.10 10.53
C LEU A 244 0.65 -22.21 11.47
N ASP A 245 1.82 -22.47 10.91
CA ASP A 245 3.08 -22.48 11.66
C ASP A 245 3.33 -21.10 12.30
N ASP A 246 3.08 -20.03 11.56
CA ASP A 246 3.20 -18.66 12.03
C ASP A 246 2.21 -18.33 13.15
N ILE A 247 0.94 -18.74 13.01
CA ILE A 247 -0.05 -18.60 14.09
C ILE A 247 0.44 -19.31 15.36
N ALA A 248 0.99 -20.52 15.23
CA ALA A 248 1.50 -21.29 16.35
C ALA A 248 2.73 -20.63 17.00
N VAL A 249 3.66 -20.12 16.20
CA VAL A 249 4.85 -19.39 16.68
C VAL A 249 4.45 -18.13 17.43
N MET A 250 3.52 -17.32 16.88
CA MET A 250 3.04 -16.10 17.57
C MET A 250 2.29 -16.41 18.86
N HIS A 251 1.55 -17.51 18.89
CA HIS A 251 0.89 -17.96 20.10
C HIS A 251 1.89 -18.32 21.21
N SER A 252 2.99 -18.98 20.84
CA SER A 252 4.02 -19.45 21.77
C SER A 252 4.96 -18.33 22.23
N ARG A 253 5.40 -17.45 21.32
CA ARG A 253 6.47 -16.47 21.58
C ARG A 253 5.98 -15.06 21.89
N ASN A 254 4.83 -14.66 21.36
CA ASN A 254 4.33 -13.29 21.41
C ASN A 254 3.00 -13.15 22.15
N ASN A 255 2.52 -14.22 22.79
CA ASN A 255 1.24 -14.28 23.52
C ASN A 255 0.02 -13.83 22.71
N LEU A 256 0.09 -13.90 21.36
CA LEU A 256 -1.05 -13.60 20.52
C LEU A 256 -1.96 -14.83 20.48
N GLY A 257 -3.12 -14.73 21.15
CA GLY A 257 -4.10 -15.80 21.16
C GLY A 257 -4.48 -16.21 19.73
N LYS A 258 -4.61 -17.52 19.47
CA LYS A 258 -4.97 -18.01 18.12
C LYS A 258 -6.25 -17.37 17.56
N LYS A 259 -7.22 -17.03 18.42
CA LYS A 259 -8.48 -16.39 18.04
C LYS A 259 -8.38 -14.87 17.88
N ASP A 260 -7.34 -14.26 18.46
CA ASP A 260 -7.04 -12.83 18.34
C ASP A 260 -6.13 -12.53 17.14
N ASN A 261 -5.48 -13.57 16.61
CA ASN A 261 -4.70 -13.50 15.39
C ASN A 261 -5.63 -13.37 14.17
N ALA A 262 -5.68 -12.15 13.62
CA ALA A 262 -6.39 -11.87 12.37
C ALA A 262 -5.48 -12.23 11.17
N ALA A 263 -5.16 -13.52 11.05
CA ALA A 263 -4.23 -14.04 10.05
C ALA A 263 -4.67 -13.74 8.60
N LEU A 264 -3.70 -13.40 7.76
CA LEU A 264 -3.91 -12.98 6.38
C LEU A 264 -2.95 -13.71 5.44
N VAL A 265 -3.48 -14.33 4.40
CA VAL A 265 -2.70 -14.81 3.25
C VAL A 265 -2.87 -13.81 2.12
N VAL A 266 -1.76 -13.32 1.58
CA VAL A 266 -1.73 -12.44 0.42
C VAL A 266 -1.17 -13.21 -0.77
N CYS A 267 -2.02 -13.45 -1.76
CA CYS A 267 -1.64 -14.17 -2.97
C CYS A 267 -1.47 -13.23 -4.17
N LEU A 268 -0.69 -13.62 -5.18
CA LEU A 268 -0.71 -12.90 -6.46
C LEU A 268 -2.09 -13.02 -7.13
N SER A 269 -2.58 -14.25 -7.24
CA SER A 269 -3.88 -14.61 -7.80
C SER A 269 -4.54 -15.66 -6.91
N PHE A 270 -5.87 -15.63 -6.83
CA PHE A 270 -6.63 -16.67 -6.16
C PHE A 270 -6.30 -18.03 -6.79
N PRO A 271 -5.99 -19.05 -5.97
CA PRO A 271 -5.75 -20.40 -6.45
C PRO A 271 -6.92 -20.93 -7.28
N ASN A 272 -6.64 -21.76 -8.27
CA ASN A 272 -7.72 -22.45 -8.98
C ASN A 272 -8.43 -23.43 -8.03
N LYS A 273 -9.73 -23.67 -8.25
CA LYS A 273 -10.54 -24.56 -7.38
C LYS A 273 -9.93 -25.95 -7.21
N ARG A 274 -9.25 -26.44 -8.25
CA ARG A 274 -8.57 -27.75 -8.28
C ARG A 274 -7.31 -27.87 -7.41
N GLN A 275 -6.76 -26.77 -6.90
CA GLN A 275 -5.51 -26.78 -6.12
C GLN A 275 -5.72 -27.13 -4.64
N GLY A 276 -6.97 -27.27 -4.17
CA GLY A 276 -7.28 -27.73 -2.82
C GLY A 276 -7.05 -26.70 -1.70
N TYR A 277 -6.40 -25.56 -1.97
CA TYR A 277 -6.16 -24.49 -0.98
C TYR A 277 -7.42 -24.11 -0.20
N PHE A 278 -8.51 -23.78 -0.89
CA PHE A 278 -9.76 -23.38 -0.24
C PHE A 278 -10.43 -24.50 0.55
N GLN A 279 -10.19 -25.76 0.17
CA GLN A 279 -10.63 -26.91 0.97
C GLN A 279 -9.81 -27.00 2.26
N VAL A 280 -8.51 -26.75 2.21
CA VAL A 280 -7.65 -26.69 3.40
C VAL A 280 -8.08 -25.54 4.31
N ILE A 281 -8.34 -24.34 3.78
CA ILE A 281 -8.85 -23.20 4.59
C ILE A 281 -10.18 -23.56 5.27
N LYS A 282 -11.11 -24.21 4.56
CA LYS A 282 -12.37 -24.72 5.12
C LYS A 282 -12.14 -25.71 6.25
N ASP A 283 -11.24 -26.67 6.04
CA ASP A 283 -10.91 -27.71 7.01
C ASP A 283 -10.25 -27.12 8.27
N ILE A 284 -9.35 -26.14 8.11
CA ILE A 284 -8.76 -25.37 9.21
C ILE A 284 -9.85 -24.71 10.04
N HIS A 285 -10.81 -24.04 9.40
CA HIS A 285 -11.90 -23.40 10.13
C HIS A 285 -12.73 -24.42 10.90
N ARG A 286 -13.12 -25.52 10.25
CA ARG A 286 -13.94 -26.58 10.87
C ARG A 286 -13.24 -27.23 12.06
N VAL A 287 -11.93 -27.49 11.97
CA VAL A 287 -11.19 -28.26 12.98
C VAL A 287 -10.64 -27.37 14.10
N LEU A 288 -10.12 -26.18 13.76
CA LEU A 288 -9.41 -25.32 14.71
C LEU A 288 -10.22 -24.10 15.16
N ASP A 289 -11.38 -23.85 14.55
CA ASP A 289 -12.17 -22.62 14.71
C ASP A 289 -11.35 -21.37 14.35
N LEU A 290 -10.57 -21.46 13.27
CA LEU A 290 -9.71 -20.39 12.76
C LEU A 290 -10.13 -19.98 11.35
N LYS A 291 -10.48 -18.71 11.18
CA LYS A 291 -10.77 -18.11 9.87
C LYS A 291 -9.55 -17.36 9.37
N ILE A 292 -8.83 -17.96 8.43
CA ILE A 292 -7.69 -17.34 7.75
C ILE A 292 -8.23 -16.57 6.53
N GLN A 293 -7.90 -15.29 6.43
CA GLN A 293 -8.33 -14.46 5.31
C GLN A 293 -7.41 -14.68 4.12
N THR A 294 -7.96 -14.62 2.90
CA THR A 294 -7.16 -14.63 1.67
C THR A 294 -7.52 -13.43 0.83
N ILE A 295 -6.51 -12.61 0.48
CA ILE A 295 -6.68 -11.45 -0.39
C ILE A 295 -5.65 -11.50 -1.51
N SER A 296 -6.02 -11.08 -2.71
CA SER A 296 -5.07 -10.99 -3.82
C SER A 296 -4.34 -9.66 -3.81
N LEU A 297 -3.20 -9.61 -4.49
CA LEU A 297 -2.51 -8.36 -4.78
C LEU A 297 -3.42 -7.36 -5.50
N GLY A 298 -4.19 -7.83 -6.50
CA GLY A 298 -5.12 -6.97 -7.23
C GLY A 298 -6.19 -6.36 -6.33
N ALA A 299 -6.76 -7.13 -5.40
CA ALA A 299 -7.74 -6.60 -4.45
C ALA A 299 -7.13 -5.55 -3.51
N LEU A 300 -5.91 -5.78 -3.00
CA LEU A 300 -5.18 -4.78 -2.20
C LEU A 300 -4.94 -3.48 -2.98
N LEU A 301 -4.56 -3.59 -4.26
CA LEU A 301 -4.39 -2.44 -5.14
C LEU A 301 -5.70 -1.65 -5.29
N LEU A 302 -6.81 -2.32 -5.59
CA LEU A 302 -8.12 -1.68 -5.70
C LEU A 302 -8.49 -0.91 -4.43
N LEU A 303 -8.31 -1.52 -3.26
CA LEU A 303 -8.62 -0.89 -1.98
C LEU A 303 -7.77 0.38 -1.76
N VAL A 304 -6.47 0.31 -2.05
CA VAL A 304 -5.56 1.46 -1.93
C VAL A 304 -5.89 2.57 -2.93
N TRP A 305 -6.22 2.24 -4.19
CA TRP A 305 -6.55 3.21 -5.24
C TRP A 305 -7.88 3.93 -5.03
N ASN A 306 -8.60 3.58 -3.97
CA ASN A 306 -9.88 4.20 -3.62
C ASN A 306 -9.87 4.74 -2.19
N GLY A 307 -8.72 4.70 -1.50
CA GLY A 307 -8.62 5.13 -0.10
C GLY A 307 -9.51 4.32 0.85
N ALA A 308 -9.79 3.05 0.54
CA ALA A 308 -10.72 2.24 1.30
C ALA A 308 -10.24 2.00 2.74
N ALA A 309 -11.15 2.12 3.70
CA ALA A 309 -10.89 1.76 5.09
C ALA A 309 -11.17 0.28 5.33
N VAL A 310 -10.12 -0.48 5.63
CA VAL A 310 -10.20 -1.93 5.84
C VAL A 310 -9.71 -2.29 7.23
N ASN A 311 -10.56 -2.96 8.01
CA ASN A 311 -10.17 -3.55 9.29
C ASN A 311 -10.32 -5.06 9.20
N PHE A 312 -9.19 -5.77 9.23
CA PHE A 312 -9.12 -7.21 9.09
C PHE A 312 -9.71 -7.99 10.29
N LEU A 313 -10.14 -7.33 11.36
CA LEU A 313 -10.73 -7.99 12.53
C LEU A 313 -12.03 -8.73 12.20
N SER A 314 -12.87 -8.17 11.33
CA SER A 314 -14.16 -8.77 10.94
C SER A 314 -14.00 -10.04 10.11
N ARG A 315 -12.78 -10.32 9.64
CA ARG A 315 -12.45 -11.44 8.76
C ARG A 315 -13.25 -11.45 7.46
N GLU A 316 -13.51 -10.26 6.93
CA GLU A 316 -14.39 -10.06 5.77
C GLU A 316 -13.82 -10.62 4.45
N PHE A 317 -12.51 -10.87 4.39
CA PHE A 317 -11.84 -11.56 3.28
C PHE A 317 -11.64 -13.06 3.56
N TYR A 318 -12.39 -13.63 4.51
CA TYR A 318 -12.43 -15.09 4.66
C TYR A 318 -13.18 -15.69 3.47
N VAL A 319 -12.48 -16.59 2.77
CA VAL A 319 -12.97 -17.34 1.62
C VAL A 319 -12.56 -18.79 1.78
N ASP A 320 -13.43 -19.68 1.36
CA ASP A 320 -13.22 -21.12 1.47
C ASP A 320 -13.86 -21.83 0.27
N PHE A 321 -13.92 -23.16 0.31
CA PHE A 321 -14.41 -23.95 -0.81
C PHE A 321 -15.87 -23.61 -1.20
N ASP A 322 -16.70 -23.18 -0.25
CA ASP A 322 -18.10 -22.86 -0.48
C ASP A 322 -18.31 -21.40 -0.91
N ASN A 323 -17.40 -20.50 -0.51
CA ASN A 323 -17.40 -19.10 -0.93
C ASN A 323 -16.01 -18.67 -1.40
N LEU A 324 -15.84 -18.64 -2.72
CA LEU A 324 -14.56 -18.43 -3.38
C LEU A 324 -14.31 -16.99 -3.85
N SER A 325 -15.25 -16.07 -3.60
CA SER A 325 -15.17 -14.70 -4.12
C SER A 325 -15.13 -13.67 -3.00
N ILE A 326 -14.20 -12.72 -3.15
CA ILE A 326 -14.15 -11.47 -2.38
C ILE A 326 -14.70 -10.28 -3.17
N ARG A 327 -15.32 -10.48 -4.34
CA ARG A 327 -15.84 -9.40 -5.17
C ARG A 327 -16.87 -8.55 -4.44
N GLY A 328 -17.88 -9.19 -3.85
CA GLY A 328 -18.96 -8.47 -3.16
C GLY A 328 -18.45 -7.62 -1.99
N ILE A 329 -17.52 -8.15 -1.18
CA ILE A 329 -16.93 -7.39 -0.07
C ILE A 329 -16.01 -6.27 -0.58
N THR A 330 -15.28 -6.51 -1.66
CA THR A 330 -14.45 -5.48 -2.29
C THR A 330 -15.32 -4.34 -2.82
N GLU A 331 -16.37 -4.64 -3.59
CA GLU A 331 -17.32 -3.63 -4.08
C GLU A 331 -18.01 -2.85 -2.96
N PHE A 332 -18.36 -3.54 -1.86
CA PHE A 332 -18.88 -2.90 -0.65
C PHE A 332 -17.88 -1.89 -0.06
N ARG A 333 -16.60 -2.27 0.06
CA ARG A 333 -15.54 -1.38 0.57
C ARG A 333 -15.21 -0.23 -0.37
N LEU A 334 -15.38 -0.42 -1.67
CA LEU A 334 -15.20 0.63 -2.68
C LEU A 334 -16.43 1.53 -2.85
N ASN A 335 -17.59 1.14 -2.29
CA ASN A 335 -18.89 1.78 -2.50
C ASN A 335 -19.26 1.92 -4.00
N ARG A 336 -18.90 0.93 -4.81
CA ARG A 336 -19.19 0.84 -6.24
C ARG A 336 -18.86 -0.54 -6.79
N HIS A 337 -19.40 -0.86 -7.96
CA HIS A 337 -18.96 -2.03 -8.71
C HIS A 337 -17.53 -1.87 -9.23
N VAL A 338 -16.79 -2.98 -9.26
CA VAL A 338 -15.46 -3.04 -9.84
C VAL A 338 -15.55 -3.16 -11.36
N LEU A 339 -14.59 -2.57 -12.07
CA LEU A 339 -14.50 -2.64 -13.54
C LEU A 339 -13.55 -3.77 -13.99
N LEU A 340 -13.74 -4.95 -13.42
CA LEU A 340 -12.99 -6.16 -13.76
C LEU A 340 -13.94 -7.27 -14.17
N SER A 341 -13.60 -7.96 -15.26
CA SER A 341 -14.31 -9.17 -15.68
C SER A 341 -14.29 -10.22 -14.57
N GLU A 342 -15.32 -11.06 -14.52
CA GLU A 342 -15.38 -12.17 -13.56
C GLU A 342 -14.21 -13.14 -13.78
N GLY A 343 -13.57 -13.58 -12.69
CA GLY A 343 -12.41 -14.46 -12.71
C GLY A 343 -11.12 -13.80 -13.19
N LYS A 344 -11.13 -12.52 -13.60
CA LYS A 344 -9.96 -11.89 -14.25
C LYS A 344 -8.70 -12.02 -13.39
N LEU A 345 -7.67 -12.68 -13.93
CA LEU A 345 -6.35 -12.87 -13.31
C LEU A 345 -6.40 -13.51 -11.91
N GLY A 346 -7.53 -14.13 -11.53
CA GLY A 346 -7.73 -14.60 -10.16
C GLY A 346 -7.82 -13.47 -9.13
N ILE A 347 -8.21 -12.24 -9.49
CA ILE A 347 -8.11 -11.09 -8.57
C ILE A 347 -9.15 -11.16 -7.46
N LEU A 348 -10.44 -11.32 -7.79
CA LEU A 348 -11.53 -11.29 -6.82
C LEU A 348 -12.16 -12.67 -6.60
N GLU A 349 -11.91 -13.59 -7.52
CA GLU A 349 -12.32 -14.99 -7.48
C GLU A 349 -11.40 -15.79 -8.42
N PRO A 350 -11.32 -17.13 -8.30
CA PRO A 350 -10.54 -17.98 -9.21
C PRO A 350 -10.94 -17.82 -10.68
N GLU A 351 -9.98 -17.95 -11.61
CA GLU A 351 -10.23 -17.82 -13.06
C GLU A 351 -11.26 -18.82 -13.59
N LYS A 352 -11.17 -20.10 -13.17
CA LYS A 352 -12.15 -21.18 -13.42
C LYS A 352 -12.11 -22.25 -12.33
#